data_AF-A0A3A5JK69-F1
#
_entry.id   AF-A0A3A5JK69-F1
#
_cell.length_a   1.000
_cell.length_b   1.000
_cell.length_c   1.000
_cell.angle_alpha   90.00
_cell.angle_beta   90.00
_cell.angle_gamma   90.00
#
_symmetry.space_group_name_H-M   'P 1'
#
loop_
_entity.id
_entity.type
_entity.pdbx_description
1 polymer ?
#
loop_
_entity_poly.entity_id
_entity_poly.type
_entity_poly.pdbx_seq_one_letter_code
_entity_poly.pdbx_strand_id
1 'polypeptide(L)'
;MKAKIYYLTFITGLISFIASVTYLNQYDGTWSAIVMVLFSFLIPLTALLWRKNRLISFMLTLFFTLIVVRNADQHDWSRVGWLTAITFIPLLLQAIIIFREGIRQYGHQEVALSFLRMFVGFNFLTHCTEKLFLSHHDAGLVGFFQNVVGMHTFGTVLSENVAVTMIILGGLAELTAAVSIGFGFLTRAGAFIAAIYLIAAELMSGHFGIGYTWMMPGGGWEFPFFYFMVTIPFLLPNSAGKLSLDFEWKTAFQPIINLFSGVDASLKDR
;
A
#
# COMPACT_ATOMS: atom_id res chain seq x y z
N MET A 1 -12.49 17.50 21.09
CA MET A 1 -12.04 17.30 19.70
C MET A 1 -11.57 15.88 19.42
N LYS A 2 -10.65 15.31 20.22
CA LYS A 2 -10.06 13.96 20.02
C LYS A 2 -11.07 12.82 19.81
N ALA A 3 -12.18 12.82 20.54
CA ALA A 3 -13.20 11.76 20.47
C ALA A 3 -14.23 11.92 19.34
N LYS A 4 -14.14 12.95 18.48
CA LYS A 4 -15.18 13.24 17.48
C LYS A 4 -14.72 13.15 16.02
N ILE A 5 -13.42 13.04 15.75
CA ILE A 5 -12.91 13.03 14.37
C ILE A 5 -13.33 11.76 13.61
N TYR A 6 -13.49 10.63 14.31
CA TYR A 6 -13.97 9.40 13.68
C TYR A 6 -15.36 9.58 13.06
N TYR A 7 -16.22 10.47 13.59
CA TYR A 7 -17.52 10.75 12.96
C TYR A 7 -17.35 11.41 11.59
N LEU A 8 -16.38 12.33 11.45
CA LEU A 8 -16.09 12.94 10.16
C LEU A 8 -15.58 11.91 9.17
N THR A 9 -14.63 11.06 9.60
CA THR A 9 -14.11 9.96 8.78
C THR A 9 -15.20 8.95 8.39
N PHE A 10 -16.11 8.65 9.32
CA PHE A 10 -17.26 7.79 9.06
C PHE A 10 -18.20 8.41 8.02
N ILE A 11 -18.54 9.70 8.17
CA ILE A 11 -19.42 10.40 7.23
C ILE A 11 -18.78 10.47 5.84
N THR A 12 -17.51 10.87 5.73
CA THR A 12 -16.82 10.92 4.42
C THR A 12 -16.63 9.53 3.82
N GLY A 13 -16.44 8.50 4.65
CA GLY A 13 -16.42 7.11 4.22
C GLY A 13 -17.79 6.64 3.69
N LEU A 14 -18.89 7.04 4.31
CA LEU A 14 -20.23 6.76 3.78
C LEU A 14 -20.46 7.45 2.43
N ILE A 15 -19.96 8.66 2.24
CA ILE A 15 -20.02 9.35 0.94
C ILE A 15 -19.26 8.53 -0.12
N SER A 16 -18.06 8.03 0.21
CA SER A 16 -17.29 7.14 -0.68
C SER A 16 -18.09 5.87 -1.03
N PHE A 17 -18.68 5.19 -0.05
CA PHE A 17 -19.47 3.99 -0.27
C PHE A 17 -20.70 4.25 -1.15
N ILE A 18 -21.47 5.31 -0.85
CA ILE A 18 -22.64 5.71 -1.64
C ILE A 18 -22.20 6.03 -3.07
N ALA A 19 -21.09 6.75 -3.25
CA ALA A 19 -20.55 7.06 -4.57
C ALA A 19 -20.24 5.79 -5.36
N SER A 20 -19.53 4.83 -4.75
CA SER A 20 -19.17 3.57 -5.42
C SER A 20 -20.40 2.76 -5.85
N VAL A 21 -21.45 2.72 -5.03
CA VAL A 21 -22.71 2.05 -5.37
C VAL A 21 -23.50 2.82 -6.44
N THR A 22 -23.49 4.15 -6.39
CA THR A 22 -24.24 4.99 -7.35
C THR A 22 -23.64 4.90 -8.75
N TYR A 23 -22.31 4.77 -8.84
CA TYR A 23 -21.56 4.76 -10.09
C TYR A 23 -21.14 3.37 -10.56
N LEU A 24 -21.89 2.31 -10.18
CA LEU A 24 -21.61 0.92 -10.56
C LEU A 24 -21.40 0.72 -12.08
N ASN A 25 -22.14 1.46 -12.90
CA ASN A 25 -22.07 1.35 -14.36
C ASN A 25 -20.78 1.94 -14.97
N GLN A 26 -19.92 2.59 -14.17
CA GLN A 26 -18.63 3.14 -14.64
C GLN A 26 -17.50 2.11 -14.61
N TYR A 27 -17.64 1.04 -13.82
CA TYR A 27 -16.60 0.05 -13.65
C TYR A 27 -16.45 -0.84 -14.90
N ASP A 28 -15.23 -1.25 -15.18
CA ASP A 28 -14.85 -2.10 -16.33
C ASP A 28 -15.30 -3.56 -16.20
N GLY A 29 -15.93 -3.94 -15.09
CA GLY A 29 -16.53 -5.25 -14.91
C GLY A 29 -16.96 -5.56 -13.48
N THR A 30 -17.47 -6.78 -13.29
CA THR A 30 -18.05 -7.22 -12.02
C THR A 30 -17.03 -7.26 -10.89
N TRP A 31 -15.80 -7.70 -11.17
CA TRP A 31 -14.77 -7.82 -10.13
C TRP A 31 -14.37 -6.44 -9.60
N SER A 32 -14.13 -5.47 -10.49
CA SER A 32 -13.83 -4.09 -10.12
C SER A 32 -14.94 -3.47 -9.32
N ALA A 33 -16.19 -3.69 -9.73
CA ALA A 33 -17.36 -3.20 -9.00
C ALA A 33 -17.41 -3.77 -7.57
N ILE A 34 -17.22 -5.09 -7.41
CA ILE A 34 -17.16 -5.75 -6.10
C ILE A 34 -16.05 -5.14 -5.23
N VAL A 35 -14.86 -5.00 -5.79
CA VAL A 35 -13.70 -4.50 -5.06
C VAL A 35 -13.88 -3.05 -4.62
N MET A 36 -14.35 -2.19 -5.52
CA MET A 36 -14.60 -0.77 -5.23
C MET A 36 -15.69 -0.59 -4.17
N VAL A 37 -16.79 -1.33 -4.27
CA VAL A 37 -17.86 -1.32 -3.26
C VAL A 37 -17.36 -1.87 -1.93
N LEU A 38 -16.61 -2.97 -1.93
CA LEU A 38 -16.06 -3.57 -0.71
C LEU A 38 -15.10 -2.62 0.01
N PHE A 39 -14.08 -2.09 -0.68
CA PHE A 39 -13.10 -1.23 -0.02
C PHE A 39 -13.69 0.11 0.39
N SER A 40 -14.61 0.70 -0.40
CA SER A 40 -15.31 1.92 0.02
C SER A 40 -16.23 1.69 1.22
N PHE A 41 -16.85 0.51 1.35
CA PHE A 41 -17.59 0.12 2.55
C PHE A 41 -16.69 -0.07 3.77
N LEU A 42 -15.48 -0.61 3.57
CA LEU A 42 -14.54 -0.84 4.66
C LEU A 42 -14.05 0.47 5.29
N ILE A 43 -13.99 1.59 4.54
CA ILE A 43 -13.61 2.91 5.07
C ILE A 43 -14.47 3.33 6.29
N PRO A 44 -15.80 3.52 6.18
CA PRO A 44 -16.64 3.90 7.33
C PRO A 44 -16.72 2.77 8.35
N LEU A 45 -16.71 1.50 7.92
CA LEU A 45 -16.77 0.37 8.84
C LEU A 45 -15.57 0.36 9.79
N THR A 46 -14.34 0.51 9.27
CA THR A 46 -13.15 0.50 10.13
C THR A 46 -13.05 1.73 11.00
N ALA A 47 -13.49 2.90 10.51
CA ALA A 47 -13.58 4.11 11.33
C ALA A 47 -14.52 3.90 12.55
N LEU A 48 -15.60 3.14 12.38
CA LEU A 48 -16.55 2.85 13.45
C LEU A 48 -16.08 1.73 14.38
N LEU A 49 -15.64 0.59 13.83
CA LEU A 49 -15.22 -0.58 14.60
C LEU A 49 -14.02 -0.25 15.50
N TRP A 50 -13.03 0.45 14.94
CA TRP A 50 -11.77 0.75 15.62
C TRP A 50 -11.75 2.13 16.27
N ARG A 51 -12.89 2.81 16.42
CA ARG A 51 -12.98 4.17 17.00
C ARG A 51 -12.28 4.37 18.35
N LYS A 52 -12.08 3.28 19.12
CA LYS A 52 -11.34 3.29 20.40
C LYS A 52 -9.82 3.20 20.21
N ASN A 53 -9.34 2.50 19.18
CA ASN A 53 -7.91 2.42 18.82
C ASN A 53 -7.64 3.34 17.63
N ARG A 54 -7.15 4.54 17.92
CA ARG A 54 -6.97 5.60 16.92
C ARG A 54 -5.93 5.24 15.86
N LEU A 55 -4.85 4.54 16.24
CA LEU A 55 -3.81 4.13 15.30
C LEU A 55 -4.35 3.13 14.28
N ILE A 56 -4.99 2.05 14.77
CA ILE A 56 -5.59 1.02 13.89
C ILE A 56 -6.69 1.63 13.02
N SER A 57 -7.57 2.45 13.61
CA SER A 57 -8.62 3.14 12.87
C SER A 57 -8.03 4.00 11.75
N PHE A 58 -6.99 4.78 12.04
CA PHE A 58 -6.34 5.64 11.05
C PHE A 58 -5.70 4.82 9.93
N MET A 59 -4.90 3.80 10.27
CA MET A 59 -4.14 3.03 9.28
C MET A 59 -5.07 2.25 8.36
N LEU A 60 -6.08 1.55 8.90
CA LEU A 60 -7.02 0.79 8.07
C LEU A 60 -7.85 1.69 7.17
N THR A 61 -8.36 2.79 7.72
CA THR A 61 -9.16 3.74 6.93
C THR A 61 -8.30 4.37 5.84
N LEU A 62 -7.06 4.77 6.15
CA LEU A 62 -6.11 5.31 5.17
C LEU A 62 -5.83 4.30 4.06
N PHE A 63 -5.55 3.05 4.41
CA PHE A 63 -5.30 1.96 3.46
C PHE A 63 -6.46 1.77 2.48
N PHE A 64 -7.70 1.64 2.97
CA PHE A 64 -8.86 1.47 2.11
C PHE A 64 -9.17 2.73 1.28
N THR A 65 -8.97 3.92 1.86
CA THR A 65 -9.12 5.20 1.13
C THR A 65 -8.12 5.27 -0.02
N LEU A 66 -6.85 4.91 0.23
CA LEU A 66 -5.81 4.90 -0.81
C LEU A 66 -6.14 3.91 -1.92
N ILE A 67 -6.61 2.70 -1.60
CA ILE A 67 -7.02 1.72 -2.62
C ILE A 67 -8.12 2.30 -3.52
N VAL A 68 -9.20 2.82 -2.94
CA VAL A 68 -10.33 3.35 -3.72
C VAL A 68 -9.91 4.54 -4.57
N VAL A 69 -9.14 5.48 -4.01
CA VAL A 69 -8.69 6.66 -4.75
C VAL A 69 -7.72 6.29 -5.88
N ARG A 70 -6.71 5.45 -5.61
CA ARG A 70 -5.72 5.02 -6.62
C ARG A 70 -6.38 4.24 -7.75
N ASN A 71 -7.22 3.27 -7.40
CA ASN A 71 -7.89 2.47 -8.40
C ASN A 71 -8.84 3.32 -9.26
N ALA A 72 -9.53 4.29 -8.66
CA ALA A 72 -10.38 5.21 -9.42
C ALA A 72 -9.60 6.16 -10.34
N ASP A 73 -8.43 6.63 -9.91
CA ASP A 73 -7.56 7.50 -10.69
C ASP A 73 -6.95 6.79 -11.90
N GLN A 74 -6.53 5.53 -11.74
CA GLN A 74 -5.91 4.73 -12.80
C GLN A 74 -6.88 4.31 -13.91
N HIS A 75 -8.19 4.31 -13.64
CA HIS A 75 -9.21 3.78 -14.56
C HIS A 75 -10.29 4.83 -14.90
N ASP A 76 -9.99 6.12 -14.73
CA ASP A 76 -10.90 7.24 -15.06
C ASP A 76 -12.26 7.22 -14.33
N TRP A 77 -12.37 6.57 -13.16
CA TRP A 77 -13.56 6.62 -12.31
C TRP A 77 -13.55 7.86 -11.40
N SER A 78 -13.22 9.01 -11.97
CA SER A 78 -12.82 10.21 -11.23
C SER A 78 -13.88 10.68 -10.22
N ARG A 79 -15.17 10.47 -10.49
CA ARG A 79 -16.25 10.85 -9.55
C ARG A 79 -16.13 10.10 -8.22
N VAL A 80 -15.91 8.79 -8.28
CA VAL A 80 -15.70 7.95 -7.09
C VAL A 80 -14.40 8.34 -6.40
N GLY A 81 -13.33 8.57 -7.18
CA GLY A 81 -12.03 9.02 -6.67
C GLY A 81 -12.11 10.32 -5.88
N TRP A 82 -12.66 11.39 -6.49
CA TRP A 82 -12.78 12.71 -5.86
C TRP A 82 -13.65 12.71 -4.61
N LEU A 83 -14.80 12.04 -4.65
CA LEU A 83 -15.70 11.94 -3.49
C LEU A 83 -15.04 11.16 -2.35
N THR A 84 -14.24 10.14 -2.67
CA THR A 84 -13.49 9.38 -1.67
C THR A 84 -12.32 10.18 -1.11
N ALA A 85 -11.63 10.97 -1.94
CA ALA A 85 -10.48 11.79 -1.54
C ALA A 85 -10.80 12.82 -0.45
N ILE A 86 -12.07 13.23 -0.31
CA ILE A 86 -12.54 14.07 0.81
C ILE A 86 -12.20 13.42 2.17
N THR A 87 -12.15 12.08 2.25
CA THR A 87 -11.77 11.34 3.46
C THR A 87 -10.34 11.60 3.90
N PHE A 88 -9.45 12.08 3.01
CA PHE A 88 -8.10 12.50 3.42
C PHE A 88 -8.11 13.69 4.38
N ILE A 89 -9.12 14.56 4.33
CA ILE A 89 -9.22 15.71 5.25
C ILE A 89 -9.29 15.27 6.71
N PRO A 90 -10.29 14.46 7.14
CA PRO A 90 -10.31 13.99 8.52
C PRO A 90 -9.16 13.03 8.84
N LEU A 91 -8.65 12.25 7.87
CA LEU A 91 -7.46 11.41 8.07
C LEU A 91 -6.20 12.23 8.37
N LEU A 92 -6.00 13.38 7.71
CA LEU A 92 -4.89 14.29 8.00
C LEU A 92 -4.99 14.84 9.43
N LEU A 93 -6.20 15.21 9.86
CA LEU A 93 -6.43 15.63 11.25
C LEU A 93 -6.16 14.50 12.25
N GLN A 94 -6.52 13.26 11.93
CA GLN A 94 -6.16 12.09 12.74
C GLN A 94 -4.64 11.88 12.80
N ALA A 95 -3.95 11.96 11.66
CA ALA A 95 -2.51 11.83 11.56
C ALA A 95 -1.78 12.84 12.46
N ILE A 96 -2.17 14.12 12.43
CA ILE A 96 -1.59 15.16 13.28
C ILE A 96 -1.71 14.81 14.76
N ILE A 97 -2.87 14.29 15.19
CA ILE A 97 -3.10 13.92 16.58
C ILE A 97 -2.26 12.71 16.98
N ILE A 98 -2.26 11.67 16.13
CA ILE A 98 -1.50 10.43 16.36
C ILE A 98 -0.01 10.73 16.43
N PHE A 99 0.52 11.54 15.50
CA PHE A 99 1.94 11.90 15.49
C PHE A 99 2.32 12.78 16.67
N ARG A 100 1.48 13.76 17.04
CA ARG A 100 1.74 14.58 18.23
C ARG A 100 1.79 13.74 19.51
N GLU A 101 0.91 12.75 19.64
CA GLU A 101 0.90 11.86 20.79
C GLU A 101 2.05 10.86 20.75
N GLY A 102 2.34 10.29 19.58
CA GLY A 102 3.51 9.44 19.37
C GLY A 102 4.82 10.15 19.68
N ILE A 103 4.98 11.44 19.32
CA ILE A 103 6.18 12.21 19.63
C ILE A 103 6.34 12.36 21.15
N ARG A 104 5.24 12.62 21.86
CA ARG A 104 5.25 12.74 23.33
C ARG A 104 5.57 11.42 24.02
N GLN A 105 5.16 10.30 23.44
CA GLN A 105 5.29 8.98 24.05
C GLN A 105 6.59 8.27 23.68
N TYR A 106 7.05 8.43 22.44
CA TYR A 106 8.13 7.64 21.85
C TYR A 106 9.29 8.50 21.31
N GLY A 107 9.10 9.82 21.20
CA GLY A 107 10.09 10.74 20.63
C GLY A 107 9.94 10.97 19.14
N HIS A 108 10.67 11.96 18.62
CA HIS A 108 10.58 12.41 17.23
C HIS A 108 11.05 11.36 16.21
N GLN A 109 12.16 10.67 16.51
CA GLN A 109 12.76 9.70 15.60
C GLN A 109 11.82 8.51 15.32
N GLU A 110 11.18 7.98 16.35
CA GLU A 110 10.23 6.86 16.26
C GLU A 110 9.02 7.19 15.38
N VAL A 111 8.48 8.39 15.52
CA VAL A 111 7.34 8.84 14.71
C VAL A 111 7.76 9.10 13.27
N ALA A 112 8.95 9.69 13.05
CA ALA A 112 9.48 9.90 11.70
C ALA A 112 9.68 8.57 10.96
N LEU A 113 10.26 7.56 11.64
CA LEU A 113 10.40 6.21 11.08
C LEU A 113 9.05 5.57 10.78
N SER A 114 8.09 5.69 11.70
CA SER A 114 6.73 5.15 11.49
C SER A 114 6.04 5.81 10.29
N PHE A 115 6.21 7.12 10.11
CA PHE A 115 5.66 7.86 8.98
C PHE A 115 6.31 7.45 7.66
N LEU A 116 7.64 7.38 7.63
CA LEU A 116 8.39 6.91 6.46
C LEU A 116 7.97 5.48 6.09
N ARG A 117 7.83 4.60 7.07
CA ARG A 117 7.35 3.22 6.89
C ARG A 117 5.97 3.19 6.25
N MET A 118 5.01 3.94 6.79
CA MET A 118 3.65 4.00 6.24
C MET A 118 3.66 4.55 4.80
N PHE A 119 4.43 5.60 4.55
CA PHE A 119 4.56 6.20 3.22
C PHE A 119 5.15 5.21 2.22
N VAL A 120 6.30 4.61 2.53
CA VAL A 120 6.96 3.62 1.68
C VAL A 120 6.04 2.44 1.44
N GLY A 121 5.50 1.83 2.50
CA GLY A 121 4.63 0.66 2.36
C GLY A 121 3.36 0.94 1.57
N PHE A 122 2.59 1.97 1.92
CA PHE A 122 1.34 2.25 1.21
C PHE A 122 1.53 2.77 -0.21
N ASN A 123 2.73 3.21 -0.60
CA ASN A 123 2.98 3.59 -1.99
C ASN A 123 2.97 2.36 -2.94
N PHE A 124 3.21 1.15 -2.44
CA PHE A 124 3.04 -0.09 -3.20
C PHE A 124 1.58 -0.33 -3.63
N LEU A 125 0.61 0.31 -2.96
CA LEU A 125 -0.79 0.21 -3.35
C LEU A 125 -1.05 0.75 -4.75
N THR A 126 -0.27 1.74 -5.21
CA THR A 126 -0.41 2.31 -6.55
C THR A 126 -0.29 1.23 -7.62
N HIS A 127 0.72 0.37 -7.54
CA HIS A 127 0.93 -0.68 -8.53
C HIS A 127 0.11 -1.93 -8.25
N CYS A 128 -0.21 -2.20 -6.99
CA CYS A 128 -1.09 -3.31 -6.63
C CYS A 128 -2.50 -3.13 -7.20
N THR A 129 -3.06 -1.91 -7.16
CA THR A 129 -4.46 -1.66 -7.56
C THR A 129 -4.69 -1.91 -9.04
N GLU A 130 -3.79 -1.43 -9.91
CA GLU A 130 -3.78 -1.67 -11.37
C GLU A 130 -3.44 -3.12 -11.78
N LYS A 131 -3.22 -4.03 -10.82
CA LYS A 131 -2.95 -5.45 -11.09
C LYS A 131 -4.01 -6.37 -10.52
N LEU A 132 -4.54 -6.05 -9.35
CA LEU A 132 -5.45 -6.94 -8.61
C LEU A 132 -6.90 -6.51 -8.62
N PHE A 133 -7.21 -5.23 -8.80
CA PHE A 133 -8.53 -4.66 -8.44
C PHE A 133 -9.33 -4.16 -9.64
N LEU A 134 -9.09 -4.79 -10.79
CA LEU A 134 -9.71 -4.49 -12.08
C LEU A 134 -10.13 -5.78 -12.79
N SER A 135 -11.12 -5.68 -13.67
CA SER A 135 -11.72 -6.85 -14.33
C SER A 135 -10.96 -7.20 -15.60
N HIS A 136 -10.38 -6.20 -16.27
CA HIS A 136 -9.63 -6.37 -17.51
C HIS A 136 -8.33 -5.59 -17.48
N HIS A 137 -7.19 -6.28 -17.53
CA HIS A 137 -5.88 -5.61 -17.59
C HIS A 137 -5.75 -4.80 -18.88
N ASP A 138 -5.13 -3.62 -18.75
CA ASP A 138 -4.82 -2.78 -19.90
C ASP A 138 -3.99 -3.56 -20.94
N ALA A 139 -4.34 -3.39 -22.22
CA ALA A 139 -3.68 -4.11 -23.31
C ALA A 139 -2.19 -3.74 -23.42
N GLY A 140 -1.81 -2.51 -23.06
CA GLY A 140 -0.42 -2.08 -22.98
C GLY A 140 0.33 -2.80 -21.86
N LEU A 141 -0.26 -2.94 -20.67
CA LEU A 141 0.33 -3.70 -19.57
C LEU A 141 0.51 -5.18 -19.92
N VAL A 142 -0.52 -5.82 -20.48
CA VAL A 142 -0.43 -7.21 -20.94
C VAL A 142 0.63 -7.35 -22.03
N GLY A 143 0.62 -6.47 -23.03
CA GLY A 143 1.61 -6.45 -24.10
C GLY A 143 3.04 -6.25 -23.61
N PHE A 144 3.24 -5.41 -22.59
CA PHE A 144 4.54 -5.24 -21.94
C PHE A 144 5.02 -6.55 -21.30
N PHE A 145 4.16 -7.23 -20.55
CA PHE A 145 4.53 -8.52 -19.94
C PHE A 145 4.78 -9.61 -20.99
N GLN A 146 4.01 -9.65 -22.07
CA GLN A 146 4.21 -10.63 -23.14
C GLN A 146 5.54 -10.45 -23.85
N ASN A 147 5.85 -9.22 -24.25
CA ASN A 147 6.96 -8.94 -25.15
C ASN A 147 8.25 -8.58 -24.42
N VAL A 148 8.18 -7.71 -23.40
CA VAL A 148 9.38 -7.26 -22.68
C VAL A 148 9.75 -8.28 -21.62
N VAL A 149 8.87 -8.50 -20.64
CA VAL A 149 9.14 -9.44 -19.55
C VAL A 149 9.37 -10.86 -20.08
N GLY A 150 8.56 -11.28 -21.06
CA GLY A 150 8.73 -12.56 -21.76
C GLY A 150 10.12 -12.74 -22.34
N MET A 151 10.58 -11.80 -23.16
CA MET A 151 11.88 -11.92 -23.82
C MET A 151 13.04 -11.81 -22.83
N HIS A 152 12.98 -10.91 -21.85
CA HIS A 152 14.06 -10.72 -20.88
C HIS A 152 14.17 -11.85 -19.84
N THR A 153 13.05 -12.49 -19.49
CA THR A 153 13.01 -13.50 -18.43
C THR A 153 13.06 -14.92 -18.99
N PHE A 154 12.36 -15.17 -20.09
CA PHE A 154 12.16 -16.51 -20.65
C PHE A 154 12.70 -16.68 -22.07
N GLY A 155 13.19 -15.60 -22.71
CA GLY A 155 13.69 -15.64 -24.07
C GLY A 155 12.62 -15.86 -25.14
N THR A 156 11.34 -15.69 -24.80
CA THR A 156 10.21 -15.91 -25.71
C THR A 156 9.03 -15.00 -25.38
N VAL A 157 8.19 -14.71 -26.37
CA VAL A 157 6.93 -13.99 -26.15
C VAL A 157 5.98 -14.86 -25.36
N LEU A 158 5.41 -14.30 -24.28
CA LEU A 158 4.47 -15.05 -23.44
C LEU A 158 3.08 -15.10 -24.06
N SER A 159 2.37 -16.20 -23.80
CA SER A 159 0.92 -16.22 -23.98
C SER A 159 0.25 -15.22 -23.03
N GLU A 160 -0.91 -14.71 -23.43
CA GLU A 160 -1.70 -13.75 -22.64
C GLU A 160 -1.99 -14.28 -21.23
N ASN A 161 -2.41 -15.54 -21.10
CA ASN A 161 -2.70 -16.18 -19.81
C ASN A 161 -1.48 -16.18 -18.86
N VAL A 162 -0.28 -16.42 -19.40
CA VAL A 162 0.95 -16.41 -18.60
C VAL A 162 1.30 -14.98 -18.20
N ALA A 163 1.18 -14.01 -19.12
CA ALA A 163 1.41 -12.61 -18.82
C ALA A 163 0.46 -12.09 -17.71
N VAL A 164 -0.84 -12.38 -17.83
CA VAL A 164 -1.85 -12.04 -16.80
C VAL A 164 -1.53 -12.70 -15.46
N THR A 165 -1.11 -13.96 -15.45
CA THR A 165 -0.71 -14.65 -14.22
C THR A 165 0.47 -13.93 -13.55
N MET A 166 1.47 -13.50 -14.32
CA MET A 166 2.61 -12.75 -13.79
C MET A 166 2.22 -11.38 -13.25
N ILE A 167 1.31 -10.68 -13.93
CA ILE A 167 0.76 -9.40 -13.47
C ILE A 167 0.10 -9.59 -12.09
N ILE A 168 -0.74 -10.63 -11.94
CA ILE A 168 -1.39 -10.94 -10.66
C ILE A 168 -0.37 -11.28 -9.58
N LEU A 169 0.65 -12.09 -9.88
CA LEU A 169 1.71 -12.43 -8.92
C LEU A 169 2.48 -11.18 -8.46
N GLY A 170 2.80 -10.27 -9.40
CA GLY A 170 3.40 -8.98 -9.07
C GLY A 170 2.50 -8.15 -8.14
N GLY A 171 1.20 -8.06 -8.47
CA GLY A 171 0.22 -7.37 -7.62
C GLY A 171 0.11 -7.96 -6.22
N LEU A 172 0.17 -9.29 -6.07
CA LEU A 172 0.15 -9.96 -4.76
C LEU A 172 1.41 -9.67 -3.94
N ALA A 173 2.58 -9.62 -4.59
CA ALA A 173 3.82 -9.23 -3.92
C ALA A 173 3.76 -7.79 -3.42
N GLU A 174 3.23 -6.87 -4.24
CA GLU A 174 3.03 -5.46 -3.88
C GLU A 174 1.99 -5.27 -2.78
N LEU A 175 0.88 -6.01 -2.82
CA LEU A 175 -0.10 -6.01 -1.73
C LEU A 175 0.52 -6.49 -0.42
N THR A 176 1.32 -7.56 -0.50
CA THR A 176 2.03 -8.13 0.67
C THR A 176 3.03 -7.12 1.24
N ALA A 177 3.76 -6.41 0.39
CA ALA A 177 4.66 -5.33 0.79
C ALA A 177 3.88 -4.15 1.42
N ALA A 178 2.76 -3.75 0.80
CA ALA A 178 1.91 -2.68 1.31
C ALA A 178 1.32 -3.00 2.68
N VAL A 179 0.87 -4.23 2.88
CA VAL A 179 0.35 -4.68 4.18
C VAL A 179 1.48 -4.76 5.19
N SER A 180 2.54 -5.49 4.87
CA SER A 180 3.59 -5.79 5.84
C SER A 180 4.39 -4.53 6.24
N ILE A 181 4.82 -3.75 5.25
CA ILE A 181 5.54 -2.50 5.50
C ILE A 181 4.56 -1.42 5.92
N GLY A 182 3.48 -1.17 5.17
CA GLY A 182 2.59 -0.03 5.39
C GLY A 182 1.81 -0.10 6.69
N PHE A 183 1.43 -1.29 7.15
CA PHE A 183 0.89 -1.44 8.50
C PHE A 183 1.95 -1.65 9.60
N GLY A 184 3.17 -2.01 9.20
CA GLY A 184 4.21 -2.38 10.15
C GLY A 184 3.86 -3.70 10.83
N PHE A 185 3.49 -4.68 10.03
CA PHE A 185 3.16 -6.04 10.42
C PHE A 185 4.19 -6.97 9.77
N LEU A 186 5.03 -7.64 10.54
CA LEU A 186 6.15 -8.43 10.01
C LEU A 186 7.04 -7.60 9.07
N THR A 187 7.33 -6.37 9.48
CA THR A 187 7.94 -5.34 8.61
C THR A 187 9.21 -5.81 7.91
N ARG A 188 10.06 -6.62 8.59
CA ARG A 188 11.31 -7.13 8.01
C ARG A 188 11.06 -8.17 6.92
N ALA A 189 10.07 -9.05 7.13
CA ALA A 189 9.65 -9.98 6.09
C ALA A 189 9.06 -9.23 4.89
N GLY A 190 8.23 -8.22 5.14
CA GLY A 190 7.70 -7.33 4.11
C GLY A 190 8.80 -6.64 3.30
N ALA A 191 9.80 -6.06 3.98
CA ALA A 191 10.93 -5.40 3.36
C ALA A 191 11.78 -6.37 2.52
N PHE A 192 11.94 -7.61 2.98
CA PHE A 192 12.66 -8.65 2.23
C PHE A 192 11.93 -9.05 0.95
N ILE A 193 10.63 -9.30 1.05
CA ILE A 193 9.77 -9.62 -0.12
C ILE A 193 9.78 -8.45 -1.11
N ALA A 194 9.61 -7.23 -0.60
CA ALA A 194 9.64 -6.01 -1.42
C ALA A 194 10.99 -5.81 -2.12
N ALA A 195 12.11 -6.05 -1.43
CA ALA A 195 13.44 -5.93 -2.01
C ALA A 195 13.66 -6.95 -3.15
N ILE A 196 13.28 -8.22 -2.94
CA ILE A 196 13.33 -9.25 -3.99
C ILE A 196 12.45 -8.86 -5.17
N TYR A 197 11.21 -8.43 -4.87
CA TYR A 197 10.26 -8.01 -5.89
C TYR A 197 10.81 -6.86 -6.74
N LEU A 198 11.39 -5.83 -6.12
CA LEU A 198 11.95 -4.68 -6.85
C LEU A 198 13.15 -5.06 -7.72
N ILE A 199 14.03 -5.95 -7.23
CA ILE A 199 15.13 -6.49 -8.04
C ILE A 199 14.57 -7.27 -9.24
N ALA A 200 13.58 -8.15 -9.01
CA ALA A 200 12.96 -8.93 -10.07
C ALA A 200 12.27 -8.02 -11.10
N ALA A 201 11.45 -7.08 -10.65
CA ALA A 201 10.75 -6.13 -11.52
C ALA A 201 11.74 -5.32 -12.38
N GLU A 202 12.85 -4.86 -11.80
CA GLU A 202 13.89 -4.11 -12.51
C GLU A 202 14.59 -4.95 -13.59
N LEU A 203 14.99 -6.18 -13.26
CA LEU A 203 15.68 -7.06 -14.21
C LEU A 203 14.75 -7.54 -15.32
N MET A 204 13.51 -7.88 -14.97
CA MET A 204 12.53 -8.44 -15.89
C MET A 204 11.94 -7.38 -16.83
N SER A 205 11.86 -6.12 -16.40
CA SER A 205 11.38 -5.00 -17.22
C SER A 205 12.40 -4.50 -18.24
N GLY A 206 13.68 -4.90 -18.11
CA GLY A 206 14.76 -4.45 -18.98
C GLY A 206 15.20 -3.00 -18.76
N HIS A 207 14.62 -2.28 -17.78
CA HIS A 207 14.97 -0.87 -17.48
C HIS A 207 16.45 -0.68 -17.17
N PHE A 208 17.10 -1.65 -16.53
CA PHE A 208 18.52 -1.61 -16.22
C PHE A 208 19.39 -1.44 -17.48
N GLY A 209 18.97 -2.03 -18.60
CA GLY A 209 19.66 -1.95 -19.89
C GLY A 209 19.46 -0.63 -20.64
N ILE A 210 18.47 0.18 -20.26
CA ILE A 210 18.18 1.48 -20.87
C ILE A 210 19.05 2.56 -20.22
N GLY A 211 19.18 2.50 -18.90
CA GLY A 211 20.07 3.34 -18.07
C GLY A 211 19.33 4.06 -16.94
N TYR A 212 20.02 4.98 -16.27
CA TYR A 212 19.58 5.49 -14.96
C TYR A 212 18.30 6.33 -15.00
N THR A 213 18.30 7.42 -15.77
CA THR A 213 17.29 8.47 -15.68
C THR A 213 15.90 8.01 -16.12
N TRP A 214 14.89 8.24 -15.27
CA TRP A 214 13.50 7.80 -15.52
C TRP A 214 12.87 8.34 -16.80
N MET A 215 13.30 9.52 -17.26
CA MET A 215 12.73 10.25 -18.41
C MET A 215 13.17 9.67 -19.77
N MET A 216 14.05 8.67 -19.80
CA MET A 216 14.50 8.09 -21.06
C MET A 216 13.39 7.30 -21.77
N PRO A 217 13.42 7.20 -23.12
CA PRO A 217 12.49 6.35 -23.86
C PRO A 217 12.56 4.90 -23.36
N GLY A 218 11.42 4.35 -22.94
CA GLY A 218 11.33 3.03 -22.32
C GLY A 218 11.54 3.02 -20.80
N GLY A 219 11.76 4.16 -20.16
CA GLY A 219 11.97 4.31 -18.72
C GLY A 219 13.43 4.11 -18.31
N GLY A 220 13.75 4.51 -17.07
CA GLY A 220 15.05 4.28 -16.46
C GLY A 220 14.91 3.74 -15.04
N TRP A 221 16.01 3.19 -14.51
CA TRP A 221 16.00 2.42 -13.26
C TRP A 221 16.06 3.27 -11.97
N GLU A 222 16.11 4.60 -12.10
CA GLU A 222 16.18 5.55 -10.98
C GLU A 222 15.05 5.36 -9.96
N PHE A 223 13.79 5.25 -10.38
CA PHE A 223 12.65 5.12 -9.46
C PHE A 223 12.62 3.76 -8.73
N PRO A 224 12.76 2.60 -9.41
CA PRO A 224 12.88 1.31 -8.75
C PRO A 224 14.05 1.26 -7.77
N PHE A 225 15.20 1.82 -8.15
CA PHE A 225 16.38 1.89 -7.28
C PHE A 225 16.16 2.78 -6.06
N PHE A 226 15.60 3.98 -6.25
CA PHE A 226 15.21 4.84 -5.13
C PHE A 226 14.28 4.10 -4.17
N TYR A 227 13.27 3.43 -4.72
CA TYR A 227 12.26 2.73 -3.93
C TYR A 227 12.85 1.51 -3.20
N PHE A 228 13.81 0.83 -3.81
CA PHE A 228 14.62 -0.20 -3.17
C PHE A 228 15.42 0.38 -2.01
N MET A 229 16.13 1.48 -2.22
CA MET A 229 17.00 2.12 -1.21
C MET A 229 16.24 2.65 0.00
N VAL A 230 15.00 3.13 -0.17
CA VAL A 230 14.15 3.53 0.97
C VAL A 230 13.48 2.34 1.67
N THR A 231 13.45 1.16 1.03
CA THR A 231 12.86 -0.06 1.57
C THR A 231 13.85 -0.89 2.38
N ILE A 232 15.10 -1.04 1.92
CA ILE A 232 16.10 -1.88 2.60
C ILE A 232 16.38 -1.54 4.07
N PRO A 233 16.29 -0.29 4.57
CA PRO A 233 16.52 -0.01 5.98
C PRO A 233 15.53 -0.74 6.89
N PHE A 234 14.33 -1.07 6.37
CA PHE A 234 13.31 -1.81 7.10
C PHE A 234 13.63 -3.30 7.32
N LEU A 235 14.73 -3.81 6.73
CA LEU A 235 15.27 -5.15 7.04
C LEU A 235 15.96 -5.20 8.41
N LEU A 236 16.44 -4.05 8.88
CA LEU A 236 17.19 -3.93 10.13
C LEU A 236 16.26 -4.04 11.34
N PRO A 237 16.75 -4.55 12.48
CA PRO A 237 16.02 -4.47 13.74
C PRO A 237 15.70 -3.02 14.12
N ASN A 238 14.56 -2.78 14.77
CA ASN A 238 14.13 -1.45 15.27
C ASN A 238 13.96 -0.37 14.19
N SER A 239 13.64 -0.76 12.96
CA SER A 239 13.46 0.16 11.83
C SER A 239 12.00 0.49 11.54
N ALA A 240 11.03 -0.26 12.11
CA ALA A 240 9.61 -0.08 11.78
C ALA A 240 8.91 1.08 12.49
N GLY A 241 9.53 1.61 13.55
CA GLY A 241 8.91 2.57 14.45
C GLY A 241 7.77 1.99 15.30
N LYS A 242 7.51 2.63 16.44
CA LYS A 242 6.51 2.15 17.42
C LYS A 242 5.04 2.37 17.03
N LEU A 243 4.72 3.24 16.06
CA LEU A 243 3.35 3.39 15.56
C LEU A 243 3.09 2.35 14.47
N SER A 244 2.95 1.08 14.86
CA SER A 244 2.84 -0.08 13.96
C SER A 244 1.92 -1.16 14.54
N LEU A 245 1.39 -2.04 13.67
CA LEU A 245 0.59 -3.18 14.14
C LEU A 245 1.42 -4.19 14.94
N ASP A 246 2.71 -4.34 14.62
CA ASP A 246 3.60 -5.23 15.37
C ASP A 246 3.69 -4.84 16.86
N PHE A 247 3.71 -3.53 17.13
CA PHE A 247 3.70 -2.98 18.49
C PHE A 247 2.31 -3.10 19.15
N GLU A 248 1.25 -2.67 18.47
CA GLU A 248 -0.13 -2.66 19.00
C GLU A 248 -0.65 -4.07 19.33
N TRP A 249 -0.41 -5.03 18.43
CA TRP A 249 -0.83 -6.43 18.61
C TRP A 249 0.19 -7.28 19.36
N LYS A 250 1.33 -6.69 19.72
CA LYS A 250 2.41 -7.36 20.46
C LYS A 250 2.96 -8.59 19.73
N THR A 251 2.88 -8.64 18.41
CA THR A 251 3.46 -9.74 17.60
C THR A 251 4.98 -9.76 17.72
N ALA A 252 5.60 -8.58 17.88
CA ALA A 252 7.02 -8.43 18.18
C ALA A 252 7.46 -9.28 19.38
N PHE A 253 6.59 -9.46 20.39
CA PHE A 253 6.91 -10.15 21.64
C PHE A 253 6.72 -11.68 21.58
N GLN A 254 6.45 -12.24 20.39
CA GLN A 254 6.40 -13.68 20.17
C GLN A 254 7.73 -14.17 19.58
N PRO A 255 8.42 -15.17 20.18
CA PRO A 255 9.81 -15.52 19.84
C PRO A 255 10.05 -15.83 18.35
N ILE A 256 9.14 -16.57 17.72
CA ILE A 256 9.27 -16.96 16.30
C ILE A 256 8.98 -15.76 15.38
N ILE A 257 8.08 -14.87 15.78
CA ILE A 257 7.61 -13.74 14.97
C ILE A 257 8.55 -12.53 15.08
N ASN A 258 9.25 -12.38 16.21
CA ASN A 258 10.18 -11.27 16.45
C ASN A 258 11.28 -11.19 15.37
N LEU A 259 11.70 -12.31 14.80
CA LEU A 259 12.66 -12.34 13.69
C LEU A 259 12.17 -11.58 12.46
N PHE A 260 10.85 -11.51 12.27
CA PHE A 260 10.21 -10.86 11.13
C PHE A 260 9.63 -9.48 11.50
N SER A 261 9.47 -9.19 12.79
CA SER A 261 9.06 -7.88 13.30
C SER A 261 10.15 -6.83 13.12
N GLY A 262 9.78 -5.63 12.70
CA GLY A 262 10.70 -4.48 12.67
C GLY A 262 10.78 -3.71 14.00
N VAL A 263 10.07 -4.18 15.03
CA VAL A 263 10.07 -3.66 16.40
C VAL A 263 10.69 -4.71 17.32
N ASP A 264 11.66 -4.33 18.15
CA ASP A 264 12.32 -5.24 19.09
C ASP A 264 11.54 -5.40 20.40
N ALA A 265 11.26 -6.66 20.76
CA ALA A 265 10.64 -7.07 22.01
C ALA A 265 11.51 -6.87 23.26
N SER A 266 12.82 -6.67 23.11
CA SER A 266 13.76 -6.47 24.22
C SER A 266 13.55 -5.14 24.95
N LEU A 267 12.80 -4.20 24.36
CA LEU A 267 12.58 -2.85 24.89
C LEU A 267 11.49 -2.77 25.99
N LYS A 268 11.26 -3.85 26.75
CA LYS A 268 10.35 -3.78 27.91
C LYS A 268 10.87 -2.90 29.06
N ASP A 269 12.15 -2.55 29.07
CA ASP A 269 12.81 -1.95 30.25
C ASP A 269 13.55 -0.63 30.00
N ARG A 270 13.07 0.24 29.10
CA ARG A 270 13.57 1.64 29.01
C ARG A 270 12.44 2.65 28.90
#